data_AF-A0A949YX28-F1
#
_entry.id   AF-A0A949YX28-F1
#
_cell.length_a   1.000
_cell.length_b   1.000
_cell.length_c   1.000
_cell.angle_alpha   90.00
_cell.angle_beta   90.00
_cell.angle_gamma   90.00
#
_symmetry.space_group_name_H-M   'P 1'
#
loop_
_entity.id
_entity.type
_entity.pdbx_description
1 polymer ?
#
loop_
_entity_poly.entity_id
_entity_poly.type
_entity_poly.pdbx_seq_one_letter_code
_entity_poly.pdbx_strand_id
1 'polypeptide(L)'
;MWKTLEQWQSRAGLGNSPRTILDELGRIQSTDVVLPLSEDPSRILRIRCVARPDQAQALLLDRLGLRLPERLRPPPICDSPSVRM
;
A
#
# COMPACT_ATOMS: atom_id res chain seq x y z
N MET A 1 -4.70 -16.57 -15.86
CA MET A 1 -3.98 -15.78 -14.83
C MET A 1 -2.64 -16.40 -14.44
N TRP A 2 -2.59 -17.69 -14.05
CA TRP A 2 -1.36 -18.34 -13.58
C TRP A 2 -0.18 -18.32 -14.58
N LYS A 3 -0.44 -18.64 -15.85
CA LYS A 3 0.57 -18.62 -16.93
C LYS A 3 1.21 -17.26 -17.15
N THR A 4 0.45 -16.18 -16.96
CA THR A 4 0.97 -14.81 -17.07
C THR A 4 1.97 -14.51 -15.95
N LEU A 5 1.64 -14.92 -14.72
CA LEU A 5 2.54 -14.77 -13.57
C LEU A 5 3.80 -15.64 -13.69
N GLU A 6 3.68 -16.87 -14.22
CA GLU A 6 4.82 -17.74 -14.58
C GLU A 6 5.78 -17.08 -15.58
N GLN A 7 5.25 -16.46 -16.64
CA GLN A 7 6.09 -15.78 -17.61
C GLN A 7 6.72 -14.51 -17.03
N TRP A 8 5.97 -13.77 -16.21
CA TRP A 8 6.47 -12.53 -15.61
C TRP A 8 7.60 -12.80 -14.60
N GLN A 9 7.45 -13.80 -13.74
CA GLN A 9 8.52 -14.18 -12.79
C GLN A 9 9.76 -14.72 -13.51
N SER A 10 9.57 -15.46 -14.62
CA SER A 10 10.68 -15.97 -15.43
C SER A 10 11.48 -14.81 -16.03
N ARG A 11 10.80 -13.79 -16.56
CA ARG A 11 11.44 -12.56 -17.06
C ARG A 11 12.14 -11.76 -15.96
N ALA A 12 11.62 -11.80 -14.74
CA ALA A 12 12.19 -11.14 -13.57
C ALA A 12 13.34 -11.92 -12.89
N GLY A 13 13.65 -13.13 -13.36
CA GLY A 13 14.71 -13.99 -12.78
C GLY A 13 14.38 -14.53 -11.39
N LEU A 14 13.08 -14.69 -11.06
CA LEU A 14 12.60 -15.09 -9.73
C LEU A 14 12.34 -16.60 -9.57
N GLY A 15 12.60 -17.39 -10.61
CA GLY A 15 12.38 -18.84 -10.62
C GLY A 15 10.98 -19.24 -11.10
N ASN A 16 10.45 -20.34 -10.57
CA ASN A 16 9.14 -20.90 -10.95
C ASN A 16 8.30 -21.27 -9.72
N SER A 17 8.16 -20.34 -8.77
CA SER A 17 7.24 -20.46 -7.63
C SER A 17 6.24 -19.29 -7.57
N PRO A 18 5.21 -19.31 -8.44
CA PRO A 18 4.19 -18.26 -8.47
C PRO A 18 3.38 -18.16 -7.16
N ARG A 19 3.25 -19.26 -6.39
CA ARG A 19 2.59 -19.22 -5.06
C ARG A 19 3.39 -18.38 -4.07
N THR A 20 4.69 -18.61 -3.98
CA THR A 20 5.57 -17.87 -3.07
C THR A 20 5.54 -16.37 -3.36
N ILE A 21 5.52 -15.96 -4.63
CA ILE A 21 5.42 -14.53 -4.99
C ILE A 21 4.10 -13.94 -4.47
N LEU A 22 2.98 -14.63 -4.68
CA LEU A 22 1.68 -14.14 -4.20
C LEU A 22 1.60 -14.10 -2.67
N ASP A 23 2.19 -15.09 -2.00
CA ASP A 23 2.24 -15.14 -0.54
C ASP A 23 3.06 -13.97 0.02
N GLU A 24 4.22 -13.67 -0.56
CA GLU A 24 5.05 -12.54 -0.12
C GLU A 24 4.42 -11.17 -0.46
N LEU A 25 3.81 -11.04 -1.64
CA LEU A 25 3.07 -9.82 -1.98
C LEU A 25 1.85 -9.63 -1.07
N GLY A 26 1.16 -10.71 -0.71
CA GLY A 26 0.00 -10.69 0.18
C GLY A 26 0.35 -10.34 1.64
N ARG A 27 1.62 -10.46 2.05
CA ARG A 27 2.09 -10.03 3.37
C ARG A 27 2.21 -8.51 3.50
N ILE A 28 2.23 -7.77 2.39
CA ILE A 28 2.27 -6.32 2.42
C ILE A 28 0.89 -5.80 2.85
N GLN A 29 0.85 -5.11 3.99
CA GLN A 29 -0.41 -4.69 4.60
C GLN A 29 -0.80 -3.28 4.17
N SER A 30 -2.10 -3.05 4.06
CA SER A 30 -2.68 -1.70 4.04
C SER A 30 -3.19 -1.38 5.44
N THR A 31 -2.80 -0.23 6.00
CA THR A 31 -3.19 0.21 7.34
C THR A 31 -3.82 1.60 7.30
N ASP A 32 -4.64 1.93 8.29
CA ASP A 32 -5.21 3.26 8.45
C ASP A 32 -4.41 4.03 9.51
N VAL A 33 -3.84 5.17 9.13
CA VAL A 33 -3.27 6.16 10.05
C VAL A 33 -4.39 7.11 10.48
N VAL A 34 -4.59 7.20 11.79
CA VAL A 34 -5.68 7.96 12.41
C VAL A 34 -5.08 9.16 13.12
N LEU A 35 -5.37 10.38 12.63
CA LEU A 35 -4.81 11.63 13.14
C LEU A 35 -5.95 12.52 13.66
N PRO A 36 -5.91 13.00 14.91
CA PRO A 36 -6.83 14.03 15.37
C PRO A 36 -6.52 15.36 14.66
N LEU A 37 -7.55 16.14 14.34
CA LEU A 37 -7.34 17.50 13.81
C LEU A 37 -6.89 18.44 14.92
N SER A 38 -5.92 19.30 14.62
CA SER A 38 -5.37 20.26 15.59
C SER A 38 -6.41 21.25 16.12
N GLU A 39 -7.32 21.71 15.25
CA GLU A 39 -8.39 22.66 15.61
C GLU A 39 -9.52 22.04 16.43
N ASP A 40 -9.79 20.74 16.21
CA ASP A 40 -10.87 20.00 16.87
C ASP A 40 -10.48 18.52 17.02
N PRO A 41 -10.01 18.10 18.20
CA PRO A 41 -9.62 16.71 18.47
C PRO A 41 -10.76 15.69 18.34
N SER A 42 -12.02 16.13 18.35
CA SER A 42 -13.18 15.25 18.11
C SER A 42 -13.30 14.83 16.65
N ARG A 43 -12.68 15.61 15.74
CA ARG A 43 -12.62 15.28 14.32
C ARG A 43 -11.36 14.46 14.03
N ILE A 44 -11.57 13.37 13.30
CA ILE A 44 -10.52 12.39 13.00
C ILE A 44 -10.28 12.35 11.49
N LEU A 45 -9.01 12.53 11.10
CA LEU A 45 -8.53 12.28 9.76
C LEU A 45 -8.03 10.84 9.65
N ARG A 46 -8.60 10.07 8.72
CA ARG A 46 -8.16 8.70 8.43
C ARG A 46 -7.48 8.64 7.07
N ILE A 47 -6.22 8.24 7.05
CA ILE A 47 -5.42 8.08 5.83
C ILE A 47 -5.07 6.60 5.68
N ARG A 48 -5.49 5.98 4.57
CA ARG A 48 -5.10 4.61 4.27
C ARG A 48 -3.73 4.59 3.60
N CYS A 49 -2.75 4.02 4.28
CA CYS A 49 -1.37 3.89 3.85
C CYS A 49 -1.00 2.44 3.57
N VAL A 50 -0.06 2.23 2.65
CA VAL A 50 0.57 0.92 2.46
C VAL A 50 1.77 0.82 3.39
N ALA A 51 1.86 -0.27 4.15
CA ALA A 51 2.99 -0.52 5.02
C ALA A 51 4.28 -0.61 4.21
N ARG A 52 5.37 -0.05 4.73
CA ARG A 52 6.67 -0.11 4.05
C ARG A 52 7.08 -1.58 3.90
N PRO A 53 7.32 -2.07 2.67
CA PRO A 53 7.77 -3.43 2.47
C PRO A 53 9.10 -3.68 3.18
N ASP A 54 9.29 -4.89 3.71
CA ASP A 54 10.58 -5.31 4.22
C ASP A 54 11.62 -5.45 3.09
N GLN A 55 12.87 -5.76 3.43
CA GLN A 55 13.94 -5.84 2.44
C GLN A 55 13.68 -6.90 1.36
N ALA A 56 13.13 -8.06 1.73
CA ALA A 56 12.86 -9.13 0.78
C ALA A 56 11.72 -8.76 -0.16
N GLN A 57 10.65 -8.18 0.37
CA GLN A 57 9.52 -7.68 -0.39
C GLN A 57 9.92 -6.51 -1.30
N ALA A 58 10.76 -5.60 -0.84
CA ALA A 58 11.27 -4.49 -1.65
C ALA A 58 12.07 -4.99 -2.85
N LEU A 59 12.94 -5.99 -2.65
CA LEU A 59 13.69 -6.62 -3.74
C LEU A 59 12.76 -7.34 -4.72
N LEU A 60 11.73 -8.03 -4.21
CA LEU A 60 10.72 -8.70 -5.03
C LEU A 60 9.96 -7.69 -5.92
N LEU A 61 9.51 -6.58 -5.33
CA LEU A 61 8.82 -5.51 -6.05
C LEU A 61 9.71 -4.88 -7.13
N ASP A 62 10.98 -4.61 -6.80
CA ASP A 62 11.97 -4.08 -7.74
C ASP A 62 12.17 -5.01 -8.95
N ARG A 63 12.35 -6.31 -8.70
CA ARG A 63 12.49 -7.33 -9.76
C ARG A 63 11.25 -7.45 -10.63
N LEU A 64 10.06 -7.29 -10.04
CA LEU A 64 8.79 -7.29 -10.76
C LEU A 64 8.52 -5.95 -11.47
N GLY A 65 9.29 -4.90 -11.22
CA GLY A 65 9.04 -3.56 -11.75
C GLY A 65 7.79 -2.88 -11.15
N LEU A 66 7.42 -3.27 -9.93
CA LEU A 66 6.25 -2.76 -9.22
C LEU A 66 6.63 -1.64 -8.26
N ARG A 67 5.87 -0.55 -8.29
CA ARG A 67 5.96 0.52 -7.30
C ARG A 67 4.65 0.60 -6.54
N LEU A 68 4.73 0.44 -5.23
CA LEU A 68 3.56 0.59 -4.38
C LEU A 68 3.30 2.07 -4.10
N PRO A 69 2.03 2.49 -4.06
CA PRO A 69 1.67 3.82 -3.59
C PRO A 69 1.87 3.91 -2.08
N GLU A 70 2.25 5.08 -1.57
CA GLU A 70 2.31 5.30 -0.11
C GLU A 70 0.91 5.46 0.50
N ARG A 71 -0.04 6.02 -0.26
CA ARG A 71 -1.43 6.26 0.16
C ARG A 71 -2.41 5.76 -0.90
N LEU A 72 -3.45 5.03 -0.47
CA LEU A 72 -4.43 4.43 -1.38
C LEU A 72 -5.56 5.39 -1.78
N ARG A 73 -5.80 6.44 -0.99
CA ARG A 73 -6.81 7.46 -1.30
C ARG A 73 -6.30 8.83 -0.83
N PRO A 74 -6.51 9.91 -1.61
CA PRO A 74 -6.42 11.26 -1.05
C PRO A 74 -7.39 11.36 0.14
N PRO A 75 -6.99 11.94 1.28
CA PRO A 75 -7.93 12.15 2.36
C PRO A 75 -9.15 12.94 1.85
N PRO A 76 -10.38 12.60 2.27
CA PRO A 76 -11.53 13.44 1.94
C PRO A 76 -11.22 14.87 2.40
N ILE A 77 -11.60 15.85 1.57
CA ILE A 77 -11.50 17.27 1.95
C ILE A 77 -12.18 17.40 3.31
N CYS A 78 -11.44 17.89 4.31
CA CYS A 78 -12.04 18.18 5.59
C CYS A 78 -12.91 19.41 5.39
N ASP A 79 -14.18 19.19 5.06
CA ASP A 79 -15.20 20.23 5.08
C ASP A 79 -15.36 20.67 6.54
N SER A 80 -14.62 21.69 6.94
CA SER A 80 -14.84 22.36 8.22
C SER A 80 -16.12 23.17 8.08
N PRO A 81 -17.21 22.87 8.83
CA PRO A 81 -18.27 23.84 8.96
C PRO A 81 -17.65 25.07 9.64
N SER A 82 -17.84 26.22 9.01
CA SER A 82 -17.41 27.53 9.49
C SER A 82 -17.67 27.64 10.99
N VAL A 83 -16.60 27.87 11.75
CA VAL A 83 -16.68 28.34 13.13
C VAL A 83 -17.62 29.54 13.13
N ARG A 84 -18.76 29.42 13.82
CA ARG A 84 -19.55 30.60 14.20
C ARG A 84 -18.85 31.21 15.41
N MET A 85 -18.25 32.37 15.21
CA MET A 85 -18.06 33.39 16.24
C MET A 85 -18.93 34.59 15.87
#